data_AF-A0A097KRA3-F1
#
_entry.id   AF-A0A097KRA3-F1
#
_cell.length_a   1.000
_cell.length_b   1.000
_cell.length_c   1.000
_cell.angle_alpha   90.00
_cell.angle_beta   90.00
_cell.angle_gamma   90.00
#
_symmetry.space_group_name_H-M   'P 1'
#
loop_
_entity.id
_entity.type
_entity.pdbx_description
1 polymer ?
#
loop_
_entity_poly.entity_id
_entity_poly.type
_entity_poly.pdbx_seq_one_letter_code
_entity_poly.pdbx_strand_id
1 'polypeptide(L)'
;MLSDNLLVQCTEILMSDVPYFKFNLQGFFSMFRILQMLVSLLLIVIIIPQTPTENVLLRKALETGYFTSYTEAKDFLNRLTWALVFVFLGLTYVLSIFL
;
A
#
# COMPACT_ATOMS: atom_id res chain seq x y z
N MET A 1 -26.08 -4.44 -46.29
CA MET A 1 -26.28 -5.85 -45.88
C MET A 1 -25.01 -6.49 -45.34
N LEU A 2 -23.93 -6.68 -46.10
CA LEU A 2 -22.70 -7.29 -45.55
C LEU A 2 -21.96 -6.39 -44.54
N SER A 3 -21.96 -5.07 -44.77
CA SER A 3 -21.34 -4.07 -43.88
C SER A 3 -22.04 -3.95 -42.52
N ASP A 4 -23.36 -4.13 -42.49
CA ASP A 4 -24.17 -3.95 -41.28
C ASP A 4 -23.97 -5.11 -40.31
N ASN A 5 -23.84 -6.35 -40.83
CA ASN A 5 -23.51 -7.52 -40.01
C ASN A 5 -22.11 -7.43 -39.39
N LEU A 6 -21.15 -6.86 -40.12
CA LEU A 6 -19.77 -6.70 -39.64
C LEU A 6 -19.68 -5.66 -38.51
N LEU A 7 -20.45 -4.58 -38.61
CA LEU A 7 -20.56 -3.58 -37.54
C LEU A 7 -21.25 -4.15 -36.30
N VAL A 8 -22.36 -4.90 -36.47
CA VAL A 8 -23.06 -5.56 -35.36
C VAL A 8 -22.14 -6.54 -34.63
N GLN A 9 -21.38 -7.35 -35.37
CA GLN A 9 -20.42 -8.30 -34.82
C GLN A 9 -19.24 -7.61 -34.13
N CYS A 10 -18.75 -6.48 -34.65
CA CYS A 10 -17.75 -5.66 -33.96
C CYS A 10 -18.27 -5.06 -32.64
N THR A 11 -19.53 -4.61 -32.60
CA THR A 11 -20.15 -4.10 -31.35
C THR A 11 -20.32 -5.19 -30.30
N GLU A 12 -20.66 -6.42 -30.69
CA GLU A 12 -20.78 -7.54 -29.74
C GLU A 12 -19.44 -7.93 -29.13
N ILE A 13 -18.38 -7.98 -29.95
CA ILE A 13 -17.02 -8.27 -29.49
C ILE A 13 -16.54 -7.18 -28.52
N LEU A 14 -16.70 -5.90 -28.89
CA LEU A 14 -16.36 -4.76 -28.04
C LEU A 14 -17.15 -4.75 -26.72
N MET A 15 -18.45 -5.08 -26.75
CA MET A 15 -19.29 -5.15 -25.54
C MET A 15 -18.90 -6.31 -24.61
N SER A 16 -18.37 -7.40 -25.15
CA SER A 16 -17.90 -8.55 -24.35
C SER A 16 -16.59 -8.25 -23.60
N ASP A 17 -15.72 -7.38 -24.11
CA ASP A 17 -14.42 -7.08 -23.50
C ASP A 17 -14.50 -6.04 -22.37
N VAL A 18 -15.50 -5.14 -22.40
CA VAL A 18 -15.74 -4.13 -21.35
C VAL A 18 -15.88 -4.73 -19.93
N PRO A 19 -16.67 -5.80 -19.69
CA PRO A 19 -16.82 -6.37 -18.36
C PRO A 19 -15.54 -7.04 -17.85
N TYR A 20 -14.75 -7.69 -18.70
CA TYR A 20 -13.48 -8.30 -18.29
C TYR A 20 -12.44 -7.25 -17.89
N PHE A 21 -12.35 -6.16 -18.66
CA PHE A 21 -11.44 -5.06 -18.35
C PHE A 21 -11.80 -4.38 -17.03
N LYS A 22 -13.11 -4.11 -16.81
CA LYS A 22 -13.62 -3.52 -15.57
C LYS A 22 -13.40 -4.44 -14.36
N PHE A 23 -13.58 -5.74 -14.53
CA PHE A 23 -13.37 -6.73 -13.47
C PHE A 23 -11.89 -6.84 -13.06
N ASN A 24 -10.97 -6.85 -14.02
CA ASN A 24 -9.53 -6.93 -13.75
C ASN A 24 -9.01 -5.67 -13.02
N LEU A 25 -9.47 -4.49 -13.46
CA LEU A 25 -9.13 -3.21 -12.84
C LEU A 25 -9.70 -3.09 -11.40
N GLN A 26 -10.93 -3.56 -11.18
CA GLN A 26 -11.53 -3.60 -9.83
C GLN A 26 -10.78 -4.55 -8.88
N GLY A 27 -10.32 -5.69 -9.39
CA GLY A 27 -9.47 -6.62 -8.64
C GLY A 27 -8.16 -5.98 -8.21
N PHE A 28 -7.51 -5.25 -9.11
CA PHE A 28 -6.28 -4.50 -8.83
C PHE A 28 -6.46 -3.50 -7.68
N PHE A 29 -7.49 -2.65 -7.72
CA PHE A 29 -7.76 -1.68 -6.64
C PHE A 29 -8.07 -2.35 -5.29
N SER A 30 -8.71 -3.52 -5.32
CA SER A 30 -9.00 -4.28 -4.10
C SER A 30 -7.71 -4.76 -3.40
N MET A 31 -6.69 -5.16 -4.18
CA MET A 31 -5.39 -5.52 -3.61
C MET A 31 -4.69 -4.34 -2.93
N PHE A 32 -4.75 -3.14 -3.51
CA PHE A 32 -4.17 -1.94 -2.89
C PHE A 32 -4.83 -1.58 -1.55
N ARG A 33 -6.13 -1.80 -1.39
CA ARG A 33 -6.82 -1.59 -0.10
C ARG A 33 -6.34 -2.55 0.98
N ILE A 34 -6.14 -3.81 0.64
CA ILE A 34 -5.59 -4.80 1.58
C ILE A 34 -4.17 -4.39 1.98
N LEU A 35 -3.35 -3.97 1.01
CA LEU A 35 -2.01 -3.47 1.29
C LEU A 35 -2.04 -2.24 2.21
N GLN A 36 -2.94 -1.29 1.97
CA GLN A 36 -3.13 -0.10 2.82
C GLN A 36 -3.49 -0.49 4.26
N MET A 37 -4.37 -1.48 4.44
CA MET A 37 -4.74 -2.01 5.75
C MET A 37 -3.54 -2.68 6.45
N LEU A 38 -2.73 -3.45 5.73
CA LEU A 38 -1.53 -4.07 6.31
C LEU A 38 -0.50 -3.01 6.73
N VAL A 39 -0.30 -1.98 5.90
CA VAL A 39 0.62 -0.87 6.21
C VAL A 39 0.12 -0.05 7.41
N SER A 40 -1.19 0.19 7.53
CA SER A 40 -1.73 0.91 8.69
C SER A 40 -1.58 0.12 9.99
N LEU A 41 -1.84 -1.19 9.96
CA LEU A 41 -1.60 -2.06 11.12
C LEU A 41 -0.11 -2.08 11.50
N LEU A 42 0.79 -2.17 10.52
CA LEU A 42 2.22 -2.13 10.76
C LEU A 42 2.66 -0.79 11.37
N LEU A 43 2.13 0.33 10.86
CA LEU A 43 2.37 1.66 11.43
C LEU A 43 1.92 1.75 12.89
N ILE A 44 0.75 1.22 13.22
CA ILE A 44 0.24 1.19 14.60
C ILE A 44 1.18 0.41 15.51
N VAL A 45 1.59 -0.80 15.10
CA VAL A 45 2.52 -1.65 15.86
C VAL A 45 3.89 -1.00 16.04
N ILE A 46 4.36 -0.24 15.04
CA ILE A 46 5.64 0.45 15.11
C ILE A 46 5.56 1.72 15.95
N ILE A 47 4.50 2.51 15.84
CA ILE A 47 4.40 3.84 16.49
C ILE A 47 3.99 3.72 17.96
N ILE A 48 3.04 2.85 18.31
CA ILE A 48 2.55 2.71 19.70
C ILE A 48 3.67 2.49 20.74
N PRO A 49 4.60 1.53 20.56
CA PRO A 49 5.64 1.27 21.55
C PRO A 49 6.79 2.30 21.54
N GLN A 50 6.75 3.31 20.67
CA GLN A 50 7.74 4.39 20.63
C GLN A 50 7.36 5.50 21.64
N THR A 51 7.50 5.20 22.94
CA THR A 51 7.38 6.23 23.99
C THR A 51 8.74 6.87 24.29
N PRO A 52 8.80 8.16 24.69
CA PRO A 52 10.05 8.85 24.98
C PRO A 52 10.75 8.34 26.25
N THR A 53 10.02 7.70 27.16
CA THR A 53 10.52 7.19 28.44
C THR A 53 10.98 5.73 28.36
N GLU A 54 10.26 4.87 27.64
CA GLU A 54 10.68 3.48 27.38
C GLU A 54 10.29 3.04 25.96
N ASN A 55 11.26 3.10 25.03
CA ASN A 55 11.06 2.61 23.67
C ASN A 55 11.45 1.12 23.61
N VAL A 56 10.44 0.24 23.72
CA VAL A 56 10.61 -1.22 23.75
C VAL A 56 11.24 -1.73 22.45
N LEU A 57 10.85 -1.16 21.31
CA LEU A 57 11.42 -1.52 20.00
C LEU A 57 12.90 -1.17 19.92
N LEU A 58 13.27 0.00 20.44
CA LEU A 58 14.65 0.46 20.42
C LEU A 58 15.55 -0.40 21.32
N ARG A 59 15.06 -0.80 22.49
CA ARG A 59 15.76 -1.72 23.38
C ARG A 59 15.98 -3.07 22.71
N LYS A 60 14.94 -3.63 22.07
CA LYS A 60 15.08 -4.88 21.30
C LYS A 60 16.03 -4.74 20.12
N ALA A 61 16.01 -3.61 19.41
CA ALA A 61 16.94 -3.33 18.32
C ALA A 61 18.40 -3.29 18.80
N LEU A 62 18.68 -2.74 19.98
CA LEU A 62 20.03 -2.79 20.57
C LEU A 62 20.42 -4.19 21.04
N GLU A 63 19.48 -4.94 21.62
CA GLU A 63 19.69 -6.34 22.04
C GLU A 63 20.08 -7.26 20.85
N THR A 64 19.69 -6.90 19.61
CA THR A 64 20.09 -7.66 18.41
C THR A 64 21.55 -7.45 17.98
N GLY A 65 22.25 -6.45 18.52
CA GLY A 65 23.63 -6.13 18.16
C GLY A 65 23.82 -5.49 16.77
N TYR A 66 22.74 -5.21 16.03
CA TYR A 66 22.81 -4.55 14.73
C TYR A 66 23.20 -3.06 14.81
N PHE A 67 22.96 -2.41 15.95
CA PHE A 67 23.25 -0.99 16.14
C PHE A 67 24.30 -0.81 17.23
N THR A 68 25.29 0.05 16.95
CA THR A 68 26.39 0.30 17.88
C THR A 68 26.04 1.29 19.00
N SER A 69 25.01 2.11 18.79
CA SER A 69 24.58 3.12 19.74
C SER A 69 23.06 3.27 19.79
N TYR A 70 22.54 3.62 20.97
CA TYR A 70 21.13 3.94 21.17
C TYR A 70 20.66 5.07 20.25
N THR A 71 21.51 6.08 20.03
CA THR A 71 21.21 7.21 19.15
C THR A 71 21.06 6.75 17.70
N GLU A 72 21.94 5.87 17.23
CA GLU A 72 21.90 5.34 15.86
C GLU A 72 20.63 4.53 15.60
N ALA A 73 20.26 3.65 16.54
CA ALA A 73 19.05 2.86 16.45
C ALA A 73 17.79 3.74 16.50
N LYS A 74 17.80 4.82 17.28
CA LYS A 74 16.70 5.79 17.37
C LYS A 74 16.52 6.53 16.06
N ASP A 75 17.61 6.99 15.47
CA ASP A 75 17.60 7.70 14.20
C ASP A 75 17.14 6.79 13.06
N PHE A 76 17.57 5.52 13.06
CA PHE A 76 17.08 4.53 12.11
C PHE A 76 15.57 4.30 12.25
N LEU A 77 15.08 4.07 13.47
CA LEU A 77 13.66 3.81 13.71
C LEU A 77 12.80 5.03 13.35
N ASN A 78 13.29 6.23 13.61
CA ASN A 78 12.62 7.48 13.21
C ASN A 78 12.57 7.64 11.69
N ARG A 79 13.69 7.41 10.98
CA ARG A 79 13.74 7.43 9.51
C ARG A 79 12.79 6.38 8.91
N LEU A 80 12.77 5.17 9.46
CA LEU A 80 11.89 4.10 9.04
C LEU A 80 10.42 4.47 9.24
N THR A 81 10.08 5.02 10.41
CA THR A 81 8.71 5.47 10.73
C THR A 81 8.25 6.54 9.76
N TRP A 82 9.06 7.57 9.51
CA TRP A 82 8.75 8.60 8.53
C TRP A 82 8.61 8.03 7.11
N ALA A 83 9.48 7.12 6.69
CA ALA A 83 9.36 6.45 5.41
C ALA A 83 8.03 5.67 5.28
N LEU A 84 7.63 4.94 6.32
CA LEU A 84 6.35 4.23 6.36
C LEU A 84 5.15 5.19 6.30
N VAL A 85 5.20 6.31 7.01
CA VAL A 85 4.14 7.34 6.95
C VAL A 85 4.03 7.92 5.55
N PHE A 86 5.15 8.24 4.90
CA PHE A 86 5.14 8.71 3.51
C PHE A 86 4.56 7.68 2.54
N VAL A 87 4.92 6.40 2.69
CA VAL A 87 4.36 5.30 1.87
C VAL A 87 2.86 5.18 2.10
N PHE A 88 2.40 5.24 3.36
CA PHE A 88 0.98 5.17 3.69
C PHE A 88 0.18 6.33 3.10
N LEU A 89 0.71 7.55 3.19
CA LEU A 89 0.09 8.75 2.60
C LEU A 89 0.07 8.66 1.07
N GLY A 90 1.17 8.22 0.45
CA GLY A 90 1.24 8.01 -1.00
C GLY A 90 0.23 6.99 -1.49
N LEU A 91 0.14 5.82 -0.82
CA LEU A 91 -0.87 4.80 -1.11
C LEU A 91 -2.29 5.36 -0.96
N THR A 92 -2.56 6.12 0.11
CA THR A 92 -3.87 6.73 0.36
C THR A 92 -4.25 7.73 -0.72
N TYR A 93 -3.31 8.59 -1.14
CA TYR A 93 -3.53 9.57 -2.19
C TYR A 93 -3.82 8.91 -3.54
N VAL A 94 -3.03 7.90 -3.93
CA VAL A 94 -3.22 7.14 -5.17
C VAL A 94 -4.59 6.47 -5.16
N LEU A 95 -4.95 5.73 -4.10
CA LEU A 95 -6.27 5.11 -3.96
C LEU A 95 -7.41 6.12 -4.03
N SER A 96 -7.23 7.32 -3.46
CA SER A 96 -8.24 8.39 -3.49
C SER A 96 -8.48 8.97 -4.88
N ILE A 97 -7.51 8.94 -5.79
CA ILE A 97 -7.68 9.41 -7.17
C ILE A 97 -8.55 8.44 -7.98
N PHE A 98 -8.43 7.14 -7.70
CA PHE A 98 -9.13 6.08 -8.42
C PHE A 98 -10.48 5.70 -7.81
N LEU A 99 -10.82 6.26 -6.64
CA LEU A 99 -12.10 6.09 -5.95
C LEU A 99 -13.16 7.04 -6.51
#